data_AF-K1Y0T9-F1
#
_entry.id   AF-K1Y0T9-F1
#
_cell.length_a   1.000
_cell.length_b   1.000
_cell.length_c   1.000
_cell.angle_alpha   90.00
_cell.angle_beta   90.00
_cell.angle_gamma   90.00
#
_symmetry.space_group_name_H-M   'P 1'
#
loop_
_entity.id
_entity.type
_entity.pdbx_description
1 polymer ?
#
loop_
_entity_poly.entity_id
_entity_poly.type
_entity_poly.pdbx_seq_one_letter_code
_entity_poly.pdbx_strand_id
1 'polypeptide(L)'
;MAENGKSMVISTKWLGAAILTFVIGFSILGFLAYRVYDESPPIPTEVVSQDGKILFSGADIMTGQHIFQKYGLMQYGTIFGHGAYLGPDFTAQYLHRAALLMVDFHRQAGRS
;
A
#
# COMPACT_ATOMS: atom_id res chain seq x y z
N MET A 1 -54.78 0.53 -22.38
CA MET A 1 -53.74 -0.51 -22.37
C MET A 1 -52.78 -0.17 -21.26
N ALA A 2 -53.02 -0.67 -20.04
CA ALA A 2 -52.11 -0.41 -18.92
C ALA A 2 -51.04 -1.50 -18.93
N GLU A 3 -49.77 -1.09 -19.06
CA GLU A 3 -48.65 -2.02 -18.95
C GLU A 3 -48.63 -2.67 -17.58
N ASN A 4 -48.79 -4.00 -17.57
CA ASN A 4 -48.71 -4.82 -16.39
C ASN A 4 -47.25 -4.86 -15.95
N GLY A 5 -46.88 -4.01 -14.98
CA GLY A 5 -45.54 -3.91 -14.43
C GLY A 5 -45.04 -5.30 -14.02
N LYS A 6 -43.93 -5.72 -14.63
CA LYS A 6 -43.33 -7.04 -14.44
C LYS A 6 -43.14 -7.30 -12.95
N SER A 7 -43.97 -8.17 -12.38
CA SER A 7 -43.85 -8.62 -11.00
C SER A 7 -42.47 -9.23 -10.82
N MET A 8 -41.65 -8.65 -9.95
CA MET A 8 -40.36 -9.23 -9.62
C MET A 8 -40.58 -10.62 -9.02
N VAL A 9 -39.84 -11.62 -9.52
CA VAL A 9 -39.87 -13.01 -9.01
C VAL A 9 -39.48 -13.07 -7.52
N ILE A 10 -38.88 -11.99 -7.00
CA ILE A 10 -38.46 -11.81 -5.61
C ILE A 10 -39.19 -10.62 -4.97
N SER A 11 -39.56 -10.75 -3.69
CA SER A 11 -40.23 -9.71 -2.90
C SER A 11 -39.50 -8.36 -2.95
N THR A 12 -40.24 -7.26 -3.10
CA THR A 12 -39.72 -5.89 -3.05
C THR A 12 -38.93 -5.59 -1.77
N LYS A 13 -39.25 -6.26 -0.65
CA LYS A 13 -38.50 -6.15 0.61
C LYS A 13 -37.07 -6.69 0.50
N TRP A 14 -36.88 -7.76 -0.27
CA TRP A 14 -35.55 -8.33 -0.51
C TRP A 14 -34.70 -7.39 -1.36
N LEU A 15 -35.28 -6.76 -2.39
CA LEU A 15 -34.58 -5.73 -3.16
C LEU A 15 -34.18 -4.55 -2.26
N GLY A 16 -35.08 -4.10 -1.38
CA GLY A 16 -34.78 -3.07 -0.40
C GLY A 16 -33.63 -3.45 0.53
N ALA A 17 -33.60 -4.70 1.02
CA ALA A 17 -32.51 -5.21 1.85
C ALA A 17 -31.18 -5.27 1.07
N ALA A 18 -31.20 -5.72 -0.19
CA ALA A 18 -30.01 -5.74 -1.04
C ALA A 18 -29.46 -4.32 -1.25
N ILE A 19 -30.32 -3.37 -1.63
CA ILE A 19 -29.93 -1.96 -1.81
C ILE A 19 -29.34 -1.40 -0.51
N LEU A 20 -29.98 -1.66 0.64
CA LEU A 20 -29.48 -1.21 1.93
C LEU A 20 -28.08 -1.77 2.23
N THR A 21 -27.87 -3.07 2.02
CA THR A 21 -26.55 -3.71 2.19
C THR A 21 -25.51 -3.09 1.28
N PHE A 22 -25.84 -2.84 0.01
CA PHE A 22 -24.95 -2.16 -0.93
C PHE A 22 -24.60 -0.75 -0.46
N VAL A 23 -25.60 0.06 -0.10
CA VAL A 23 -25.38 1.44 0.34
C VAL A 23 -24.51 1.48 1.59
N ILE A 24 -24.78 0.65 2.60
CA ILE A 24 -23.98 0.61 3.82
C ILE A 24 -22.55 0.12 3.52
N GLY A 25 -22.41 -0.97 2.78
CA GLY A 25 -21.10 -1.54 2.44
C GLY A 25 -20.21 -0.57 1.66
N PHE A 26 -20.75 0.08 0.63
CA PHE A 26 -20.02 1.07 -0.15
C PHE A 26 -19.74 2.36 0.64
N SER A 27 -20.62 2.75 1.55
CA SER A 27 -20.38 3.90 2.43
C SER A 27 -19.19 3.64 3.36
N ILE A 28 -19.13 2.44 3.96
CA ILE A 28 -18.00 2.04 4.82
C ILE A 28 -16.71 1.95 4.00
N LEU A 29 -16.76 1.33 2.81
CA LEU A 29 -15.60 1.22 1.93
C LEU A 29 -15.07 2.60 1.51
N GLY A 30 -15.97 3.52 1.11
CA GLY A 30 -15.60 4.88 0.72
C GLY A 30 -14.99 5.68 1.89
N PHE A 31 -15.58 5.56 3.08
CA PHE A 31 -15.03 6.19 4.29
C PHE A 31 -13.62 5.68 4.62
N LEU A 32 -13.41 4.37 4.58
CA LEU A 32 -12.10 3.77 4.83
C LEU A 32 -11.07 4.17 3.75
N ALA A 33 -11.47 4.19 2.48
CA ALA A 33 -10.60 4.62 1.38
C ALA A 33 -10.14 6.09 1.55
N TYR A 34 -11.04 6.99 1.94
CA TYR A 34 -10.69 8.37 2.25
C TYR A 34 -9.66 8.47 3.37
N ARG A 35 -9.88 7.72 4.45
CA ARG A 35 -8.96 7.71 5.60
C ARG A 35 -7.57 7.19 5.22
N VAL A 36 -7.50 6.11 4.44
CA VAL A 36 -6.22 5.54 3.97
C VAL A 36 -5.46 6.53 3.10
N TYR A 37 -6.16 7.35 2.30
CA TYR A 37 -5.51 8.35 1.46
C TYR A 37 -4.84 9.44 2.30
N ASP A 38 -5.54 9.96 3.31
CA ASP A 38 -5.05 11.00 4.21
C ASP A 38 -3.88 10.52 5.10
N GLU A 39 -3.94 9.27 5.57
CA GLU A 39 -2.93 8.68 6.47
C GLU A 39 -1.76 8.01 5.70
N SER A 40 -1.73 8.08 4.36
CA SER A 40 -0.71 7.40 3.56
C SER A 40 0.69 8.03 3.75
N PRO A 41 1.77 7.22 3.86
CA PRO A 41 3.11 7.76 4.08
C PRO A 41 3.53 8.67 2.91
N PRO A 42 3.84 9.96 3.14
CA PRO A 42 4.23 10.86 2.06
C PRO A 42 5.61 10.49 1.52
N ILE A 43 5.78 10.57 0.20
CA ILE A 43 7.09 10.41 -0.44
C ILE A 43 7.91 11.69 -0.19
N PRO A 44 9.09 11.61 0.45
CA PRO A 44 9.93 12.77 0.70
C PRO A 44 10.40 13.43 -0.61
N THR A 45 10.49 14.76 -0.63
CA THR A 45 11.07 15.51 -1.76
C THR A 45 12.56 15.19 -1.92
N GLU A 46 13.30 15.20 -0.81
CA GLU A 46 14.74 14.93 -0.75
C GLU A 46 15.07 14.25 0.57
N VAL A 47 16.03 13.33 0.53
CA VAL A 47 16.63 12.72 1.72
C VAL A 47 18.08 13.18 1.79
N VAL A 48 18.46 13.81 2.90
CA VAL A 48 19.78 14.44 3.09
C VAL A 48 20.55 13.78 4.22
N SER A 49 21.88 13.79 4.12
CA SER A 49 22.77 13.43 5.23
C SER A 49 22.77 14.50 6.33
N GLN A 50 23.37 14.20 7.47
CA GLN A 50 23.55 15.16 8.56
C GLN A 50 24.35 16.41 8.13
N ASP A 51 25.23 16.27 7.13
CA ASP A 51 26.04 17.36 6.58
C ASP A 51 25.33 18.14 5.46
N GLY A 52 24.04 17.86 5.21
CA GLY A 52 23.23 18.53 4.19
C GLY A 52 23.45 18.02 2.76
N LYS A 53 24.19 16.91 2.58
CA LYS A 53 24.37 16.29 1.25
C LYS A 53 23.13 15.49 0.87
N ILE A 54 22.55 15.77 -0.31
CA ILE A 54 21.45 14.97 -0.86
C ILE A 54 21.93 13.54 -1.14
N LEU A 55 21.20 12.56 -0.59
CA LEU A 55 21.40 11.14 -0.81
C LEU A 55 20.58 10.64 -1.98
N PHE A 56 19.30 11.01 -2.03
CA PHE A 56 18.37 10.73 -3.13
C PHE A 56 17.14 11.64 -3.04
N SER A 57 16.45 11.80 -4.16
CA SER A 57 15.23 12.60 -4.32
C SER A 57 13.97 11.72 -4.40
N GLY A 58 12.80 12.35 -4.29
CA GLY A 58 11.53 11.69 -4.56
C GLY A 58 11.43 11.14 -5.99
N ALA A 59 12.08 11.77 -6.96
CA ALA A 59 12.14 11.28 -8.34
C ALA A 59 12.91 9.96 -8.46
N ASP A 60 13.97 9.79 -7.66
CA ASP A 60 14.74 8.54 -7.60
C ASP A 60 13.90 7.41 -7.00
N ILE A 61 13.10 7.70 -5.96
CA ILE A 61 12.16 6.74 -5.35
C ILE A 61 11.13 6.27 -6.38
N MET A 62 10.50 7.20 -7.10
CA MET A 62 9.51 6.88 -8.14
C MET A 62 10.13 6.09 -9.28
N THR A 63 11.34 6.45 -9.71
CA THR A 63 12.08 5.71 -10.75
C THR A 63 12.39 4.28 -10.30
N GLY A 64 12.82 4.09 -9.05
CA GLY A 64 13.03 2.78 -8.46
C GLY A 64 11.75 1.93 -8.44
N GLN A 65 10.61 2.54 -8.09
CA GLN A 65 9.30 1.87 -8.15
C GLN A 65 8.92 1.43 -9.57
N HIS A 66 9.16 2.28 -10.58
CA HIS A 66 8.92 1.91 -11.98
C HIS A 66 9.81 0.77 -12.45
N ILE A 67 11.09 0.77 -12.06
CA ILE A 67 12.03 -0.33 -12.36
C ILE A 67 11.54 -1.63 -11.70
N PHE A 68 11.16 -1.57 -10.42
CA PHE A 68 10.64 -2.72 -9.68
C PHE A 68 9.41 -3.34 -10.36
N GLN A 69 8.49 -2.51 -10.83
CA GLN A 69 7.30 -2.93 -11.59
C GLN A 69 7.68 -3.49 -12.98
N LYS A 70 8.58 -2.82 -13.70
CA LYS A 70 9.02 -3.21 -15.05
C LYS A 70 9.61 -4.62 -15.07
N TYR A 71 10.36 -4.99 -14.03
CA TYR A 71 10.96 -6.32 -13.90
C TYR A 71 10.05 -7.34 -13.20
N GLY A 72 8.81 -6.96 -12.85
CA GLY A 72 7.85 -7.89 -12.26
C GLY A 72 8.32 -8.46 -10.92
N LEU A 73 9.04 -7.69 -10.10
CA LEU A 73 9.68 -8.24 -8.90
C LEU A 73 8.69 -8.74 -7.84
N MET A 74 7.42 -8.31 -7.87
CA MET A 74 6.34 -8.90 -7.06
C MET A 74 5.95 -10.32 -7.50
N GLN A 75 6.30 -10.75 -8.70
CA GLN A 75 6.11 -12.13 -9.16
C GLN A 75 7.25 -13.05 -8.68
N TYR A 76 8.33 -12.46 -8.18
CA TYR A 76 9.45 -13.17 -7.57
C TYR A 76 9.36 -13.13 -6.04
N GLY A 77 9.38 -11.95 -5.42
CA GLY A 77 9.31 -11.75 -3.97
C GLY A 77 8.13 -10.87 -3.54
N THR A 78 8.23 -10.28 -2.34
CA THR A 78 7.18 -9.42 -1.77
C THR A 78 7.65 -8.03 -1.35
N ILE A 79 6.73 -7.07 -1.32
CA ILE A 79 6.86 -5.76 -0.68
C ILE A 79 5.72 -5.64 0.34
N PHE A 80 6.03 -5.29 1.58
CA PHE A 80 5.05 -5.24 2.68
C PHE A 80 4.21 -6.52 2.79
N GLY A 81 4.81 -7.70 2.54
CA GLY A 81 4.12 -8.99 2.55
C GLY A 81 3.24 -9.30 1.33
N HIS A 82 3.15 -8.40 0.35
CA HIS A 82 2.35 -8.60 -0.86
C HIS A 82 3.25 -8.99 -2.04
N GLY A 83 2.92 -10.07 -2.72
CA GLY A 83 3.66 -10.57 -3.89
C GLY A 83 3.76 -12.10 -3.89
N ALA A 84 4.84 -12.61 -4.48
CA ALA A 84 5.14 -14.04 -4.59
C ALA A 84 6.12 -14.50 -3.51
N TYR A 85 6.21 -15.81 -3.31
CA TYR A 85 6.98 -16.42 -2.23
C TYR A 85 8.28 -17.12 -2.68
N LEU A 86 8.72 -16.89 -3.92
CA LEU A 86 9.96 -17.49 -4.43
C LEU A 86 11.20 -16.72 -3.94
N GLY A 87 11.09 -15.40 -3.86
CA GLY A 87 12.09 -14.46 -3.39
C GLY A 87 11.83 -13.97 -1.97
N PRO A 88 12.68 -13.08 -1.46
CA PRO A 88 12.51 -12.49 -0.14
C PRO A 88 11.38 -11.45 -0.09
N ASP A 89 10.97 -11.06 1.11
CA ASP A 89 10.34 -9.77 1.31
C ASP A 89 11.41 -8.66 1.28
N PHE A 90 11.38 -7.82 0.25
CA PHE A 90 12.41 -6.81 0.02
C PHE A 90 12.40 -5.74 1.14
N THR A 91 11.23 -5.37 1.65
CA THR A 91 11.10 -4.40 2.74
C THR A 91 11.74 -4.93 4.02
N ALA A 92 11.39 -6.15 4.42
CA ALA A 92 11.92 -6.80 5.63
C ALA A 92 13.42 -7.08 5.49
N GLN A 93 13.88 -7.55 4.32
CA GLN A 93 15.29 -7.80 4.07
C GLN A 93 16.12 -6.52 4.14
N TYR A 94 15.65 -5.42 3.54
CA TYR A 94 16.33 -4.13 3.62
C TYR A 94 16.37 -3.62 5.06
N LEU A 95 15.23 -3.63 5.76
CA LEU A 95 15.14 -3.16 7.14
C LEU A 95 16.06 -3.94 8.07
N HIS A 96 16.14 -5.26 7.90
CA HIS A 96 17.04 -6.11 8.67
C HIS A 96 18.51 -5.75 8.43
N ARG A 97 18.92 -5.60 7.16
CA ARG A 97 20.30 -5.20 6.82
C ARG A 97 20.63 -3.81 7.35
N ALA A 98 19.72 -2.84 7.20
CA ALA A 98 19.90 -1.49 7.70
C ALA A 98 20.07 -1.47 9.23
N ALA A 99 19.26 -2.25 9.96
CA ALA A 99 19.37 -2.38 11.40
C ALA A 99 20.72 -2.96 11.83
N LEU A 100 21.19 -4.03 11.16
CA LEU A 100 22.50 -4.62 11.46
C LEU A 100 23.64 -3.63 11.19
N LEU A 101 23.60 -2.92 10.05
CA LEU A 101 24.59 -1.87 9.74
C LEU A 101 24.60 -0.75 10.79
N MET A 102 23.43 -0.35 11.29
CA MET A 102 23.31 0.67 12.33
C MET A 102 23.91 0.20 13.65
N VAL A 103 23.66 -1.06 14.03
CA VAL A 103 24.24 -1.67 15.23
C VAL A 103 25.76 -1.71 15.12
N ASP A 104 26.30 -2.14 13.99
CA ASP A 104 27.75 -2.22 13.79
C ASP A 104 28.40 -0.84 13.75
N PHE A 105 27.73 0.16 13.17
CA PHE A 105 28.17 1.56 13.22
C PHE A 105 28.27 2.06 14.67
N HIS A 106 27.26 1.80 15.51
CA HIS A 106 27.27 2.22 16.92
C HIS A 106 28.31 1.50 17.77
N ARG A 107 28.55 0.20 17.51
CA ARG A 107 29.61 -0.57 18.16
C ARG A 107 30.99 0.00 17.86
N GLN A 108 31.26 0.32 16.58
CA GLN A 108 32.54 0.90 16.16
C GLN A 108 32.73 2.32 16.70
N ALA A 109 31.65 3.09 16.81
CA ALA A 109 31.66 4.43 17.40
C ALA A 109 31.76 4.44 18.94
N GLY A 110 31.84 3.28 19.59
CA GLY A 110 31.96 3.16 21.06
C GLY A 110 30.72 3.65 21.83
N ARG A 111 29.54 3.66 21.19
CA ARG A 111 28.30 4.22 21.76
C ARG A 111 27.34 3.21 22.40
N SER A 112 27.72 1.94 22.47
CA SER A 112 27.21 0.91 23.41
C SER A 112 27.96 -0.40 23.21
#